data_AF-A0A3D5EZW4-F1
#
_entry.id   AF-A0A3D5EZW4-F1
#
_cell.length_a   1.000
_cell.length_b   1.000
_cell.length_c   1.000
_cell.angle_alpha   90.00
_cell.angle_beta   90.00
_cell.angle_gamma   90.00
#
_symmetry.space_group_name_H-M   'P 1'
#
loop_
_entity.id
_entity.type
_entity.pdbx_description
1 polymer ?
#
loop_
_entity_poly.entity_id
_entity_poly.type
_entity_poly.pdbx_seq_one_letter_code
_entity_poly.pdbx_strand_id
1 'polypeptide(L)'
;MSSGEPGEQSRNFAVVARAIEYISANARGQPTLEEIAAAVHLSPFHLQRLFSAWAGISPKRFLQYLTKEHARRELARSRDVLTVAADSGLSSGSRLHELMVSCEALSPGEIRAGGRGITISCGFAPSPFGDALIAWSGRG
;
A
#
# COMPACT_ATOMS: atom_id res chain seq x y z
N MET A 1 -30.25 -1.59 -11.65
CA MET A 1 -28.86 -1.22 -11.32
C MET A 1 -28.93 -0.15 -10.25
N SER A 2 -28.37 -0.42 -9.07
CA SER A 2 -28.62 0.31 -7.83
C SER A 2 -28.05 1.73 -7.89
N SER A 3 -28.91 2.71 -8.20
CA SER A 3 -28.58 4.12 -8.01
C SER A 3 -28.77 4.40 -6.52
N GLY A 4 -27.70 4.33 -5.73
CA GLY A 4 -27.74 4.76 -4.33
C GLY A 4 -28.06 6.25 -4.28
N GLU A 5 -29.02 6.64 -3.44
CA GLU A 5 -29.45 8.03 -3.25
C GLU A 5 -28.25 8.96 -3.01
N PRO A 6 -28.21 10.19 -3.56
CA PRO A 6 -27.06 11.10 -3.46
C PRO A 6 -26.55 11.33 -2.02
N GLY A 7 -27.46 11.34 -1.04
CA GLY A 7 -27.12 11.47 0.38
C GLY A 7 -26.40 10.24 0.96
N GLU A 8 -26.71 9.04 0.48
CA GLU A 8 -26.07 7.80 0.92
C GLU A 8 -24.64 7.69 0.38
N GLN A 9 -24.41 8.10 -0.87
CA GLN A 9 -23.07 8.16 -1.46
C GLN A 9 -22.17 9.17 -0.73
N SER A 10 -22.70 10.35 -0.40
CA SER A 10 -21.95 11.36 0.36
C SER A 10 -21.56 10.85 1.76
N ARG A 11 -22.46 10.15 2.46
CA ARG A 11 -22.17 9.53 3.77
C ARG A 11 -21.12 8.43 3.66
N ASN A 12 -21.23 7.57 2.65
CA ASN A 12 -20.27 6.50 2.39
C ASN A 12 -18.88 7.03 2.09
N PHE A 13 -18.78 8.07 1.27
CA PHE A 13 -17.53 8.77 1.00
C PHE A 13 -16.91 9.32 2.29
N ALA A 14 -17.69 10.02 3.13
CA ALA A 14 -17.20 10.56 4.40
C ALA A 14 -16.73 9.48 5.38
N VAL A 15 -17.35 8.30 5.37
CA VAL A 15 -16.88 7.15 6.16
C VAL A 15 -15.53 6.64 5.65
N VAL A 16 -15.37 6.47 4.33
CA VAL A 16 -14.12 5.99 3.74
C VAL A 16 -12.99 7.01 3.94
N ALA A 17 -13.27 8.31 3.80
CA ALA A 17 -12.31 9.38 4.07
C ALA A 17 -11.79 9.31 5.53
N ARG A 18 -12.69 9.20 6.51
CA ARG A 18 -12.30 9.04 7.93
C ARG A 18 -11.50 7.75 8.18
N ALA A 19 -11.84 6.66 7.50
CA ALA A 19 -11.06 5.42 7.59
C ALA A 19 -9.64 5.60 7.03
N ILE A 20 -9.49 6.29 5.89
CA ILE A 20 -8.19 6.64 5.30
C ILE A 20 -7.38 7.49 6.29
N GLU A 21 -7.96 8.55 6.82
CA GLU A 21 -7.32 9.43 7.81
C GLU A 21 -6.85 8.65 9.04
N TYR A 22 -7.71 7.78 9.58
CA TYR A 22 -7.37 6.94 10.72
C TYR A 22 -6.20 6.00 10.41
N ILE A 23 -6.24 5.30 9.26
CA ILE A 23 -5.15 4.39 8.86
C ILE A 23 -3.84 5.18 8.67
N SER A 24 -3.89 6.34 8.02
CA SER A 24 -2.71 7.17 7.78
C SER A 24 -2.09 7.70 9.07
N ALA A 25 -2.90 8.12 10.04
CA ALA A 25 -2.42 8.61 11.33
C ALA A 25 -1.83 7.48 12.21
N ASN A 26 -2.36 6.26 12.08
CA ASN A 26 -2.01 5.14 12.95
C ASN A 26 -1.14 4.06 12.26
N ALA A 27 -0.66 4.30 11.03
CA ALA A 27 0.00 3.27 10.22
C ALA A 27 1.16 2.56 10.93
N ARG A 28 1.95 3.28 11.74
CA ARG A 28 3.07 2.70 12.50
C ARG A 28 2.63 1.68 13.56
N GLY A 29 1.43 1.86 14.11
CA GLY A 29 0.84 0.93 15.09
C GLY A 29 0.26 -0.34 14.46
N GLN A 30 0.26 -0.45 13.12
CA GLN A 30 -0.31 -1.58 12.38
C GLN A 30 -1.74 -1.94 12.83
N PRO A 31 -2.70 -0.98 12.78
CA PRO A 31 -4.04 -1.23 13.28
C PRO A 31 -4.73 -2.35 12.52
N THR A 32 -5.45 -3.17 13.28
CA THR A 32 -6.30 -4.26 12.79
C THR A 32 -7.53 -3.72 12.08
N LEU A 33 -8.21 -4.59 11.31
CA LEU A 33 -9.44 -4.20 10.62
C LEU A 33 -10.54 -3.84 11.63
N GLU A 34 -10.56 -4.52 12.77
CA GLU A 34 -11.46 -4.31 13.90
C GLU A 34 -11.28 -2.92 14.50
N GLU A 35 -10.05 -2.49 14.73
CA GLU A 35 -9.74 -1.15 15.26
C GLU A 35 -10.14 -0.04 14.29
N ILE A 36 -9.85 -0.21 12.99
CA ILE A 36 -10.24 0.75 11.96
C ILE A 36 -11.78 0.82 11.86
N ALA A 37 -12.46 -0.32 11.90
CA ALA A 37 -13.92 -0.39 11.84
C ALA A 37 -14.56 0.27 13.06
N ALA A 38 -14.01 0.04 14.26
CA ALA A 38 -14.44 0.69 15.49
C ALA A 38 -14.29 2.22 15.41
N ALA A 39 -13.18 2.71 14.86
CA ALA A 39 -12.91 4.15 14.70
C ALA A 39 -13.92 4.87 13.78
N VAL A 40 -14.57 4.14 12.86
CA VAL A 40 -15.60 4.68 11.96
C VAL A 40 -17.01 4.17 12.26
N HIS A 41 -17.19 3.51 13.41
CA HIS A 41 -18.46 2.95 13.89
C HIS A 41 -19.14 1.99 12.90
N LEU A 42 -18.35 1.11 12.29
CA LEU A 42 -18.84 0.04 11.40
C LEU A 42 -18.41 -1.34 11.88
N SER A 43 -19.06 -2.37 11.35
CA SER A 43 -18.52 -3.73 11.45
C SER A 43 -17.32 -3.91 10.49
N PRO A 44 -16.36 -4.80 10.81
CA PRO A 44 -15.21 -5.09 9.94
C PRO A 44 -15.61 -5.46 8.52
N PHE A 45 -16.63 -6.31 8.37
CA PHE A 45 -17.13 -6.74 7.06
C PHE A 45 -17.69 -5.57 6.24
N HIS A 46 -18.47 -4.68 6.88
CA HIS A 46 -19.05 -3.54 6.18
C HIS A 46 -17.97 -2.54 5.77
N LEU A 47 -17.02 -2.24 6.67
CA LEU A 47 -15.88 -1.39 6.33
C LEU A 47 -15.09 -1.96 5.15
N GLN A 48 -14.73 -3.25 5.18
CA GLN A 48 -13.94 -3.86 4.11
C GLN A 48 -14.62 -3.73 2.75
N ARG A 49 -15.92 -4.00 2.67
CA ARG A 49 -16.71 -3.87 1.44
C ARG A 49 -16.77 -2.43 0.96
N LEU A 50 -17.11 -1.51 1.87
CA LEU A 50 -17.29 -0.10 1.53
C LEU A 50 -15.98 0.56 1.10
N PHE A 51 -14.92 0.34 1.87
CA PHE A 51 -13.59 0.85 1.58
C PHE A 51 -13.09 0.31 0.22
N SER A 52 -13.25 -0.97 -0.06
CA SER A 52 -12.81 -1.54 -1.35
C SER A 52 -13.60 -1.00 -2.54
N ALA A 53 -14.91 -0.77 -2.37
CA ALA A 53 -15.76 -0.21 -3.42
C ALA A 53 -15.39 1.23 -3.78
N TRP A 54 -14.95 2.04 -2.81
CA TRP A 54 -14.64 3.45 -3.01
C TRP A 54 -13.15 3.73 -3.25
N ALA A 55 -12.25 3.04 -2.53
CA ALA A 55 -10.80 3.22 -2.64
C ALA A 55 -10.12 2.26 -3.63
N GLY A 56 -10.85 1.26 -4.14
CA GLY A 56 -10.35 0.27 -5.11
C GLY A 56 -9.42 -0.81 -4.52
N ILE A 57 -9.04 -0.69 -3.24
CA ILE A 57 -8.20 -1.65 -2.51
C ILE A 57 -8.75 -1.86 -1.11
N SER A 58 -8.36 -2.96 -0.44
CA SER A 58 -8.79 -3.22 0.94
C SER A 58 -8.05 -2.32 1.95
N PRO A 59 -8.63 -2.09 3.15
CA PRO A 59 -7.95 -1.35 4.22
C PRO A 59 -6.55 -1.90 4.55
N LYS A 60 -6.43 -3.24 4.59
CA LYS A 60 -5.15 -3.92 4.84
C LYS A 60 -4.12 -3.62 3.74
N ARG A 61 -4.51 -3.66 2.47
CA ARG A 61 -3.61 -3.31 1.36
C ARG A 61 -3.20 -1.84 1.40
N PHE A 62 -4.11 -0.96 1.78
CA PHE A 62 -3.79 0.46 1.95
C PHE A 62 -2.77 0.68 3.07
N LEU A 63 -2.96 0.04 4.23
CA LEU A 63 -1.98 0.06 5.32
C LEU A 63 -0.61 -0.49 4.89
N GLN A 64 -0.59 -1.61 4.14
CA GLN A 64 0.63 -2.17 3.58
C GLN A 64 1.35 -1.18 2.65
N TYR A 65 0.60 -0.46 1.80
CA TYR A 65 1.15 0.56 0.92
C TYR A 65 1.82 1.69 1.72
N LEU A 66 1.15 2.23 2.74
CA LEU A 66 1.72 3.29 3.59
C LEU A 66 2.97 2.81 4.33
N THR A 67 2.93 1.58 4.85
CA THR A 67 4.06 0.95 5.54
C THR A 67 5.26 0.82 4.60
N LYS A 68 5.01 0.36 3.37
CA LYS A 68 6.03 0.24 2.31
C LYS A 68 6.62 1.60 1.94
N GLU A 69 5.80 2.62 1.69
CA GLU A 69 6.27 3.97 1.34
C GLU A 69 7.12 4.59 2.45
N HIS A 70 6.77 4.36 3.72
CA HIS A 70 7.61 4.77 4.84
C HIS A 70 8.94 4.03 4.83
N ALA A 71 8.90 2.69 4.82
CA ALA A 71 10.09 1.86 4.89
C ALA A 71 11.05 2.09 3.70
N ARG A 72 10.54 2.32 2.49
CA ARG A 72 11.34 2.66 1.30
C ARG A 72 12.11 3.98 1.49
N ARG A 73 11.46 5.00 2.04
CA ARG A 73 12.12 6.29 2.34
C ARG A 73 13.20 6.16 3.40
N GLU A 74 12.96 5.34 4.42
CA GLU A 74 13.95 5.08 5.47
C GLU A 74 15.11 4.20 4.99
N LEU A 75 14.87 3.20 4.14
CA LEU A 75 15.92 2.38 3.52
C LEU A 75 16.90 3.20 2.69
N ALA A 76 16.43 4.29 2.06
CA ALA A 76 17.31 5.20 1.31
C ALA A 76 18.24 6.02 2.21
N ARG A 77 17.91 6.15 3.51
CA ARG A 77 18.64 6.97 4.50
C ARG A 77 19.41 6.14 5.52
N SER A 78 18.95 4.93 5.81
CA SER A 78 19.46 4.07 6.87
C SER A 78 20.48 3.04 6.36
N ARG A 79 21.40 2.65 7.25
CA ARG A 79 22.35 1.56 7.02
C ARG A 79 21.83 0.21 7.53
N ASP A 80 20.82 0.20 8.39
CA ASP A 80 20.31 -1.00 9.04
C ASP A 80 18.86 -1.32 8.66
N VAL A 81 18.66 -2.52 8.12
CA VAL A 81 17.37 -3.07 7.69
C VAL A 81 16.49 -3.41 8.89
N LEU A 82 17.08 -3.84 10.01
CA LEU A 82 16.31 -4.25 11.18
C LEU A 82 15.66 -3.05 11.87
N THR A 83 16.41 -1.96 12.03
CA THR A 83 15.89 -0.67 12.53
C THR A 83 14.74 -0.17 11.66
N VAL A 84 14.89 -0.19 10.33
CA VAL A 84 13.82 0.24 9.41
C VAL A 84 12.56 -0.63 9.54
N ALA A 85 12.72 -1.95 9.73
CA ALA A 85 11.59 -2.83 9.96
C ALA A 85 10.83 -2.45 11.24
N ALA A 86 11.56 -2.26 12.35
CA ALA A 86 10.96 -1.88 13.63
C ALA A 86 10.25 -0.53 13.56
N ASP A 87 10.87 0.50 12.98
CA ASP A 87 10.29 1.84 12.84
C ASP A 87 9.05 1.87 11.94
N SER A 88 8.97 0.91 11.01
CA SER A 88 7.81 0.73 10.12
C SER A 88 6.69 -0.11 10.76
N GLY A 89 6.85 -0.54 12.02
CA GLY A 89 5.87 -1.38 12.73
C GLY A 89 5.89 -2.85 12.29
N LEU A 90 6.94 -3.31 11.61
CA LEU A 90 7.09 -4.70 11.18
C LEU A 90 7.78 -5.53 12.25
N SER A 91 7.34 -6.79 12.39
CA SER A 91 7.86 -7.69 13.41
C SER A 91 9.28 -8.21 13.15
N SER A 92 9.79 -8.09 11.92
CA SER A 92 11.14 -8.52 11.57
C SER A 92 11.64 -7.95 10.24
N GLY A 93 12.96 -8.01 10.02
CA GLY A 93 13.59 -7.71 8.73
C GLY A 93 13.11 -8.62 7.59
N SER A 94 12.72 -9.87 7.88
CA SER A 94 12.13 -10.77 6.87
C SER A 94 10.78 -10.26 6.37
N ARG A 95 9.94 -9.71 7.26
CA ARG A 95 8.67 -9.09 6.85
C ARG A 95 8.87 -7.83 6.02
N LEU A 96 9.91 -7.06 6.33
CA LEU A 96 10.31 -5.93 5.49
C LEU A 96 10.75 -6.41 4.10
N HIS A 97 11.55 -7.47 4.02
CA HIS A 97 11.98 -8.05 2.75
C HIS A 97 10.79 -8.52 1.91
N GLU A 98 9.88 -9.31 2.50
CA GLU A 98 8.66 -9.76 1.83
C GLU A 98 7.79 -8.60 1.35
N LEU A 99 7.60 -7.58 2.19
CA LEU A 99 6.83 -6.38 1.84
C LEU A 99 7.43 -5.69 0.60
N MET A 100 8.75 -5.47 0.60
CA MET A 100 9.44 -4.81 -0.52
C MET A 100 9.35 -5.63 -1.81
N VAL A 101 9.60 -6.94 -1.74
CA VAL A 101 9.49 -7.80 -2.93
C VAL A 101 8.06 -7.84 -3.45
N SER A 102 7.07 -7.95 -2.57
CA SER A 102 5.66 -8.04 -2.98
C SER A 102 5.10 -6.75 -3.59
N CYS A 103 5.62 -5.59 -3.20
CA CYS A 103 5.09 -4.30 -3.63
C CYS A 103 5.96 -3.55 -4.65
N GLU A 104 7.28 -3.75 -4.64
CA GLU A 104 8.24 -3.04 -5.52
C GLU A 104 8.95 -3.98 -6.50
N ALA A 105 8.77 -5.31 -6.40
CA ALA A 105 9.58 -6.30 -7.10
C ALA A 105 11.10 -6.19 -6.81
N LEU A 106 11.47 -5.48 -5.74
CA LEU A 106 12.85 -5.21 -5.32
C LEU A 106 13.07 -5.63 -3.88
N SER A 107 14.26 -6.16 -3.57
CA SER A 107 14.70 -6.36 -2.19
C SER A 107 15.09 -5.05 -1.51
N PRO A 108 15.12 -4.98 -0.16
CA PRO A 108 15.58 -3.80 0.56
C PRO A 108 16.99 -3.33 0.15
N GLY A 109 17.89 -4.27 -0.16
CA GLY A 109 19.25 -3.96 -0.60
C GLY A 109 19.30 -3.31 -1.98
N GLU A 110 18.47 -3.79 -2.91
CA GLU A 110 18.32 -3.23 -4.25
C GLU A 110 17.71 -1.83 -4.24
N ILE A 111 16.67 -1.63 -3.43
CA ILE A 111 16.06 -0.30 -3.20
C ILE A 111 17.11 0.67 -2.66
N ARG A 112 17.90 0.23 -1.66
CA ARG A 112 18.98 1.05 -1.08
C ARG A 112 20.08 1.37 -2.10
N ALA A 113 20.39 0.45 -3.00
CA ALA A 113 21.36 0.69 -4.07
C ALA A 113 20.84 1.66 -5.16
N GLY A 114 19.56 2.04 -5.11
CA GLY A 114 18.90 2.84 -6.13
C GLY A 114 18.64 2.05 -7.40
N GLY A 115 18.48 0.72 -7.31
CA GLY A 115 18.34 -0.17 -8.46
C GLY A 115 19.63 -0.43 -9.25
N ARG A 116 20.79 0.00 -8.73
CA ARG A 116 22.09 -0.30 -9.37
C ARG A 116 22.32 -1.80 -9.44
N GLY A 117 22.68 -2.28 -10.64
CA GLY A 117 22.92 -3.69 -10.91
C GLY A 117 21.67 -4.50 -11.30
N ILE A 118 20.50 -3.86 -11.42
CA ILE A 118 19.28 -4.50 -11.88
C ILE A 118 19.18 -4.41 -13.39
N THR A 119 19.06 -5.56 -14.05
CA THR A 119 18.75 -5.61 -15.48
C THR A 119 17.26 -5.35 -15.67
N ILE A 120 16.95 -4.27 -16.38
CA ILE A 120 15.60 -3.94 -16.82
C ILE A 120 15.50 -4.28 -18.31
N SER A 121 14.64 -5.22 -18.65
CA SER A 121 14.26 -5.52 -20.03
C SER A 121 13.13 -4.59 -20.44
N CYS A 122 13.08 -4.19 -21.71
CA CYS A 122 12.04 -3.31 -22.20
C CYS A 122 11.57 -3.67 -23.60
N GLY A 123 10.34 -3.27 -23.93
CA GLY A 123 9.73 -3.42 -25.24
C GLY A 123 8.65 -2.36 -25.48
N PHE A 124 8.29 -2.16 -26.74
CA PHE A 124 7.22 -1.26 -27.15
C PHE A 124 6.02 -2.05 -27.65
N ALA A 125 4.82 -1.62 -27.31
CA ALA A 125 3.58 -2.21 -27.80
C ALA A 125 2.51 -1.14 -28.03
N PRO A 126 1.65 -1.28 -29.06
CA PRO A 126 0.54 -0.36 -29.28
C PRO A 126 -0.48 -0.43 -28.13
N SER A 127 -1.00 0.72 -27.74
CA SER A 127 -2.04 0.86 -26.72
C SER A 127 -3.10 1.88 -27.16
N PRO A 128 -4.26 1.97 -26.46
CA PRO A 128 -5.27 3.02 -26.72
C PRO A 128 -4.75 4.45 -26.58
N PHE A 129 -3.57 4.65 -25.98
CA PHE A 129 -2.93 5.94 -25.76
C PHE A 129 -1.71 6.17 -26.68
N GLY A 130 -1.47 5.31 -27.66
CA GLY A 130 -0.27 5.29 -28.51
C GLY A 130 0.71 4.20 -28.12
N ASP A 131 1.95 4.27 -28.61
CA ASP A 131 2.98 3.28 -28.28
C ASP A 131 3.36 3.37 -26.80
N ALA A 132 3.19 2.26 -26.09
CA ALA A 132 3.53 2.12 -24.69
C ALA A 132 4.90 1.47 -24.54
N LEU A 133 5.76 2.07 -23.71
CA LEU A 133 6.97 1.43 -23.21
C LEU A 133 6.59 0.52 -22.04
N ILE A 134 6.91 -0.76 -22.16
CA ILE A 134 6.80 -1.75 -21.09
C ILE A 134 8.21 -2.11 -20.65
N ALA A 135 8.46 -2.06 -19.34
CA ALA A 135 9.72 -2.43 -18.73
C ALA A 135 9.46 -3.43 -17.59
N TRP A 136 10.32 -4.45 -17.46
CA TRP A 136 10.20 -5.46 -16.42
C TRP A 136 11.58 -5.88 -15.90
N SER A 137 11.61 -6.32 -14.65
CA SER A 137 12.79 -6.92 -14.02
C SER A 137 12.69 -8.45 -14.04
N GLY A 138 13.74 -9.15 -13.60
CA GLY A 138 13.68 -10.60 -13.38
C GLY A 138 12.63 -11.04 -12.34
N ARG A 139 12.07 -10.11 -11.56
CA ARG A 139 11.04 -10.36 -10.54
C ARG A 139 9.65 -9.84 -10.94
N GLY A 140 9.49 -9.39 -12.18
CA GLY A 140 8.29 -8.68 -12.66
C GLY A 140 8.59 -7.23 -12.97
#